data_AF-E2CD21-F1
#
_entry.id   AF-E2CD21-F1
#
_cell.length_a   1.000
_cell.length_b   1.000
_cell.length_c   1.000
_cell.angle_alpha   90.00
_cell.angle_beta   90.00
_cell.angle_gamma   90.00
#
_symmetry.space_group_name_H-M   'P 1'
#
loop_
_entity.id
_entity.type
_entity.pdbx_description
1 polymer ?
#
loop_
_entity_poly.entity_id
_entity_poly.type
_entity_poly.pdbx_seq_one_letter_code
_entity_poly.pdbx_strand_id
1 'polypeptide(L)'
;MTTETKWTAGPWGVGDFDAYLFGGDCISDGLTVGPAQLDAADYGAALGFRASGNVRALMRADAYLISAAPELYDFGYAALNEVKAVLADLTEHGDGVDFVRKDIRRLSKIVSDGETALSKARGEAQ
;
A
#
# COMPACT_ATOMS: atom_id res chain seq x y z
N MET A 1 -25.39 -9.97 -2.24
CA MET A 1 -24.98 -8.57 -1.99
C MET A 1 -23.48 -8.54 -2.14
N THR A 2 -22.98 -8.14 -3.31
CA THR A 2 -21.54 -8.07 -3.60
C THR A 2 -21.03 -6.74 -3.07
N THR A 3 -20.27 -6.75 -1.98
CA THR A 3 -19.49 -5.58 -1.56
C THR A 3 -18.30 -5.44 -2.50
N GLU A 4 -18.59 -4.92 -3.68
CA GLU A 4 -17.61 -4.34 -4.60
C GLU A 4 -17.03 -3.09 -3.94
N THR A 5 -15.89 -3.25 -3.27
CA THR A 5 -14.59 -2.61 -3.55
C THR A 5 -13.68 -2.84 -2.35
N LYS A 6 -12.64 -3.68 -2.48
CA LYS A 6 -11.57 -3.83 -1.47
C LYS A 6 -10.48 -2.75 -1.60
N TRP A 7 -10.49 -2.01 -2.71
CA TRP A 7 -9.55 -0.93 -3.02
C TRP A 7 -10.27 0.42 -2.91
N THR A 8 -9.65 1.37 -2.21
CA THR A 8 -10.09 2.78 -2.23
C THR A 8 -9.08 3.56 -3.05
N ALA A 9 -9.54 4.37 -4.01
CA ALA A 9 -8.65 5.24 -4.78
C ALA A 9 -8.18 6.44 -3.92
N GLY A 10 -6.91 6.84 -4.09
CA GLY A 10 -6.35 8.09 -3.57
C GLY A 10 -5.62 8.88 -4.68
N PRO A 11 -4.56 9.65 -4.38
CA PRO A 11 -3.89 9.81 -3.09
C PRO A 11 -4.77 10.51 -2.05
N TRP A 12 -4.44 10.34 -0.77
CA TRP A 12 -5.17 10.99 0.32
C TRP A 12 -4.30 12.02 1.05
N GLY A 13 -4.90 13.15 1.42
CA GLY A 13 -4.24 14.08 2.34
C GLY A 13 -4.16 13.48 3.75
N VAL A 14 -3.09 13.81 4.48
CA VAL A 14 -2.98 13.57 5.92
C VAL A 14 -3.41 14.84 6.65
N GLY A 15 -4.43 14.71 7.50
CA GLY A 15 -4.95 15.80 8.33
C GLY A 15 -4.87 15.45 9.81
N ASP A 16 -4.80 16.48 10.67
CA ASP A 16 -5.03 16.28 12.10
C ASP A 16 -6.52 15.96 12.32
N PHE A 17 -6.81 15.02 13.22
CA PHE A 17 -8.18 14.69 13.58
C PHE A 17 -8.83 15.82 14.38
N ASP A 18 -9.99 16.30 13.93
CA ASP A 18 -10.81 17.27 14.66
C ASP A 18 -11.90 16.54 15.46
N ALA A 19 -11.67 16.39 16.75
CA ALA A 19 -12.58 15.74 17.69
C ALA A 19 -13.97 16.41 17.77
N TYR A 20 -14.11 17.68 17.35
CA TYR A 20 -15.41 18.37 17.34
C TYR A 20 -16.34 17.90 16.22
N LEU A 21 -15.82 17.29 15.15
CA LEU A 21 -16.61 16.86 14.00
C LEU A 21 -17.12 15.41 14.08
N PHE A 22 -16.50 14.57 14.91
CA PHE A 22 -16.74 13.11 14.87
C PHE A 22 -17.29 12.49 16.16
N GLY A 23 -17.69 13.31 17.14
CA GLY A 23 -18.64 12.95 18.19
C GLY A 23 -18.48 11.56 18.83
N GLY A 24 -17.72 11.48 19.92
CA GLY A 24 -18.06 10.57 21.01
C GLY A 24 -17.09 9.46 21.36
N ASP A 25 -15.96 9.29 20.66
CA ASP A 25 -14.84 8.56 21.26
C ASP A 25 -13.92 9.53 22.00
N CYS A 26 -13.17 8.98 22.95
CA CYS A 26 -12.23 9.74 23.76
C CYS A 26 -10.88 9.88 23.03
N ILE A 27 -10.88 10.14 21.73
CA ILE A 27 -9.66 10.37 20.96
C ILE A 27 -9.16 11.77 21.25
N SER A 28 -8.09 11.83 22.04
CA SER A 28 -7.42 13.08 22.38
C SER A 28 -6.30 13.45 21.40
N ASP A 29 -5.88 12.52 20.53
CA ASP A 29 -4.92 12.71 19.43
C ASP A 29 -5.19 11.67 18.32
N GLY A 30 -5.41 12.13 17.09
CA GLY A 30 -5.64 11.28 15.92
C GLY A 30 -5.20 11.94 14.61
N LEU A 31 -5.11 11.14 13.56
CA LEU A 31 -4.86 11.58 12.18
C LEU A 31 -5.92 11.00 11.25
N THR A 32 -6.33 11.78 10.26
CA THR A 32 -7.19 11.31 9.16
C THR A 32 -6.35 11.12 7.91
N VAL A 33 -6.51 9.97 7.24
CA VAL A 33 -5.92 9.68 5.93
C VAL A 33 -6.96 9.02 5.03
N GLY A 34 -7.56 9.82 4.15
CA GLY A 34 -8.66 9.37 3.30
C GLY A 34 -9.87 8.97 4.15
N PRO A 35 -10.45 7.76 3.94
CA PRO A 35 -11.54 7.26 4.79
C PRO A 35 -11.06 6.69 6.13
N ALA A 36 -9.74 6.54 6.33
CA ALA A 36 -9.20 5.93 7.54
C ALA A 36 -8.89 7.00 8.61
N GLN A 37 -9.06 6.59 9.85
CA GLN A 37 -8.66 7.32 11.03
C GLN A 37 -7.65 6.48 11.78
N LEU A 38 -6.52 7.09 12.15
CA LEU A 38 -5.50 6.50 13.01
C LEU A 38 -5.53 7.24 14.33
N ASP A 39 -5.72 6.52 15.43
CA ASP A 39 -5.79 7.10 16.76
C ASP A 39 -4.71 6.57 17.69
N ALA A 40 -4.52 7.17 18.86
CA ALA A 40 -3.49 6.71 19.80
C ALA A 40 -3.74 5.27 20.32
N ALA A 41 -4.99 4.81 20.34
CA ALA A 41 -5.38 3.50 20.84
C ALA A 41 -4.97 2.38 19.87
N ASP A 42 -4.98 2.63 18.56
CA ASP A 42 -4.43 1.72 17.53
C ASP A 42 -2.95 1.37 17.80
N TYR A 43 -2.25 2.24 18.52
CA TYR A 43 -0.84 2.12 18.88
C TYR A 43 -0.61 1.75 20.34
N GLY A 44 -1.67 1.28 21.03
CA GLY A 44 -1.61 0.78 22.40
C GLY A 44 -1.64 1.84 23.50
N ALA A 45 -1.97 3.11 23.18
CA ALA A 45 -2.28 4.08 24.22
C ALA A 45 -3.64 3.76 24.88
N ALA A 46 -3.77 4.07 26.18
CA ALA A 46 -5.05 3.97 26.85
C ALA A 46 -6.06 4.97 26.26
N LEU A 47 -7.32 4.54 26.09
CA LEU A 47 -8.41 5.41 25.62
C LEU A 47 -8.49 6.70 26.46
N GLY A 48 -8.62 7.85 25.82
CA GLY A 48 -8.66 9.15 26.51
C GLY A 48 -7.30 9.77 26.85
N PHE A 49 -6.19 9.10 26.56
CA PHE A 49 -4.85 9.63 26.79
C PHE A 49 -4.20 10.13 25.50
N ARG A 50 -3.39 11.19 25.64
CA ARG A 50 -2.61 11.76 24.55
C ARG A 50 -1.54 10.78 24.09
N ALA A 51 -1.28 10.76 22.78
CA ALA A 51 -0.19 10.00 22.22
C ALA A 51 1.14 10.52 22.79
N SER A 52 2.00 9.61 23.25
CA SER A 52 3.39 9.98 23.53
C SER A 52 4.09 10.45 22.25
N GLY A 53 5.19 11.20 22.37
CA GLY A 53 5.92 11.71 21.19
C GLY A 53 6.30 10.63 20.18
N ASN A 54 6.71 9.45 20.65
CA ASN A 54 7.07 8.32 19.79
C ASN A 54 5.85 7.71 19.09
N VAL A 55 4.72 7.58 19.80
CA VAL A 55 3.45 7.08 19.23
C VAL A 55 2.96 8.01 18.13
N ARG A 56 2.98 9.33 18.38
CA ARG A 56 2.55 10.33 17.40
C ARG A 56 3.44 10.34 16.14
N ALA A 57 4.74 10.10 16.30
CA ALA A 57 5.67 9.98 15.17
C ALA A 57 5.35 8.74 14.31
N LEU A 58 5.07 7.60 14.95
CA LEU A 58 4.69 6.36 14.27
C LEU A 58 3.34 6.50 13.54
N MET A 59 2.32 7.02 14.21
CA MET A 59 1.01 7.35 13.60
C MET A 59 1.17 8.19 12.33
N ARG A 60 2.02 9.21 12.38
CA ARG A 60 2.27 10.11 11.25
C ARG A 60 3.00 9.39 10.11
N ALA A 61 3.98 8.53 10.43
CA ALA A 61 4.66 7.72 9.43
C ALA A 61 3.68 6.79 8.70
N ASP A 62 2.80 6.11 9.44
CA ASP A 62 1.79 5.22 8.87
C ASP A 62 0.75 5.98 8.05
N ALA A 63 0.31 7.16 8.51
CA ALA A 63 -0.59 8.01 7.74
C ALA A 63 0.01 8.40 6.37
N TYR A 64 1.30 8.76 6.33
CA TYR A 64 1.97 9.05 5.07
C TYR A 64 2.16 7.82 4.19
N LEU A 65 2.42 6.65 4.78
CA LEU A 65 2.51 5.40 4.02
C LEU A 65 1.16 5.04 3.38
N ILE A 66 0.05 5.17 4.12
CA ILE A 66 -1.30 4.94 3.61
C ILE A 66 -1.63 5.96 2.51
N SER A 67 -1.31 7.24 2.73
CA SER A 67 -1.50 8.33 1.77
C SER A 67 -0.81 8.06 0.42
N ALA A 68 0.41 7.52 0.46
CA ALA A 68 1.20 7.19 -0.73
C ALA A 68 0.86 5.83 -1.37
N ALA A 69 0.11 4.96 -0.68
CA ALA A 69 -0.16 3.59 -1.16
C ALA A 69 -0.80 3.53 -2.56
N PRO A 70 -1.75 4.42 -2.95
CA PRO A 70 -2.30 4.44 -4.30
C PRO A 70 -1.25 4.73 -5.39
N GLU A 71 -0.39 5.73 -5.16
CA GLU A 71 0.66 6.11 -6.11
C GLU A 71 1.73 5.00 -6.23
N LEU A 72 2.10 4.38 -5.11
CA LEU A 72 3.01 3.23 -5.09
C LEU A 72 2.42 2.03 -5.81
N TYR A 73 1.11 1.80 -5.70
CA TYR A 73 0.41 0.75 -6.44
C TYR A 73 0.45 1.01 -7.94
N ASP A 74 0.07 2.21 -8.39
CA ASP A 74 0.04 2.57 -9.82
C ASP A 74 1.45 2.50 -10.43
N PHE A 75 2.45 2.99 -9.72
CA PHE A 75 3.85 2.86 -10.11
C PHE A 75 4.28 1.39 -10.23
N GLY A 76 3.98 0.57 -9.23
CA GLY A 76 4.31 -0.85 -9.22
C GLY A 76 3.61 -1.62 -10.34
N TYR A 77 2.35 -1.30 -10.62
CA TYR A 77 1.58 -1.88 -11.72
C TYR A 77 2.19 -1.55 -13.09
N ALA A 78 2.52 -0.27 -13.33
CA ALA A 78 3.17 0.15 -14.57
C ALA A 78 4.54 -0.51 -14.74
N ALA A 79 5.39 -0.49 -13.71
CA ALA A 79 6.71 -1.10 -13.75
C ALA A 79 6.65 -2.62 -14.01
N LEU A 80 5.68 -3.32 -13.42
CA LEU A 80 5.48 -4.75 -13.64
C LEU A 80 5.08 -5.05 -15.10
N ASN A 81 4.23 -4.21 -15.71
CA ASN A 81 3.86 -4.37 -17.11
C ASN A 81 5.04 -4.16 -18.06
N GLU A 82 5.94 -3.22 -17.77
CA GLU A 82 7.19 -3.05 -18.52
C GLU A 82 8.08 -4.29 -18.40
N VAL A 83 8.25 -4.83 -17.19
CA VAL A 83 9.01 -6.07 -16.98
C VAL A 83 8.40 -7.25 -17.73
N LYS A 84 7.07 -7.36 -17.77
CA LYS A 84 6.36 -8.39 -18.55
C LYS A 84 6.61 -8.24 -20.05
N ALA A 85 6.60 -7.01 -20.58
CA ALA A 85 6.89 -6.75 -21.98
C ALA A 85 8.32 -7.17 -22.34
N VAL A 86 9.32 -6.80 -21.53
CA VAL A 86 10.71 -7.23 -21.72
C VAL A 86 10.85 -8.74 -21.62
N LEU A 87 10.19 -9.38 -20.66
CA LEU A 87 10.20 -10.84 -20.53
C LEU A 87 9.61 -11.53 -21.77
N ALA A 88 8.52 -10.99 -22.33
CA ALA A 88 7.89 -11.53 -23.54
C ALA A 88 8.86 -11.46 -24.74
N ASP A 89 9.49 -10.31 -24.96
CA ASP A 89 10.49 -10.09 -26.02
C ASP A 89 11.69 -11.04 -25.90
N LEU A 90 12.25 -11.16 -24.68
CA LEU A 90 13.37 -12.08 -24.42
C LEU A 90 12.97 -13.55 -24.62
N THR A 91 11.75 -13.91 -24.28
CA THR A 91 11.25 -15.28 -24.48
C THR A 91 11.06 -15.58 -25.96
N GLU A 92 10.55 -14.62 -26.74
CA GLU A 92 10.31 -14.78 -28.17
C GLU A 92 11.61 -14.84 -28.99
N HIS A 93 12.61 -14.03 -28.62
CA HIS A 93 13.80 -13.81 -29.45
C HIS A 93 15.11 -14.34 -28.84
N GLY A 94 15.13 -14.67 -27.54
CA GLY A 94 16.36 -14.88 -26.79
C GLY A 94 16.54 -16.25 -26.15
N ASP A 95 15.53 -17.13 -26.14
CA ASP A 95 15.55 -18.40 -25.38
C ASP A 95 16.56 -19.44 -25.91
N GLY A 96 17.18 -19.18 -27.07
CA GLY A 96 18.30 -19.96 -27.61
C GLY A 96 19.67 -19.65 -26.98
N VAL A 97 19.77 -18.59 -26.18
CA VAL A 97 21.04 -18.04 -25.69
C VAL A 97 21.16 -18.22 -24.17
N ASP A 98 22.18 -18.94 -23.71
CA ASP A 98 22.28 -19.37 -22.31
C ASP A 98 22.30 -18.22 -21.28
N PHE A 99 22.93 -17.07 -21.60
CA PHE A 99 22.90 -15.92 -20.71
C PHE A 99 21.50 -15.28 -20.65
N VAL A 100 20.76 -15.27 -21.77
CA VAL A 100 19.39 -14.76 -21.83
C VAL A 100 18.43 -15.66 -21.06
N ARG A 101 18.61 -16.99 -21.10
CA ARG A 101 17.81 -17.93 -20.28
C ARG A 101 17.90 -17.64 -18.79
N LYS A 102 19.06 -17.19 -18.30
CA LYS A 102 19.22 -16.80 -16.90
C LYS A 102 18.39 -15.56 -16.58
N ASP A 103 18.37 -14.58 -17.47
CA ASP A 103 17.59 -13.37 -17.29
C ASP A 103 16.08 -13.64 -17.42
N ILE A 104 15.65 -14.48 -18.36
CA ILE A 104 14.26 -14.96 -18.47
C ILE A 104 13.81 -15.55 -17.12
N ARG A 105 14.56 -16.50 -16.55
CA ARG A 105 14.21 -17.10 -15.24
C ARG A 105 14.12 -16.07 -14.12
N ARG A 106 15.05 -15.11 -14.07
CA ARG A 106 15.07 -14.05 -13.07
C ARG A 106 13.84 -13.12 -13.21
N LEU A 107 13.56 -12.68 -14.43
CA LEU A 107 12.44 -11.79 -14.74
C LEU A 107 11.09 -12.50 -14.51
N SER A 108 10.95 -13.77 -14.88
CA SER A 108 9.75 -14.57 -14.58
C SER A 108 9.45 -14.63 -13.08
N LYS A 109 10.48 -14.76 -12.24
CA LYS A 109 10.31 -14.70 -10.79
C LYS A 109 9.84 -13.31 -10.33
N ILE A 110 10.45 -12.23 -10.85
CA ILE A 110 10.03 -10.86 -10.54
C ILE A 110 8.56 -10.64 -10.94
N VAL A 111 8.15 -11.13 -12.11
CA VAL A 111 6.76 -11.05 -12.56
C VAL A 111 5.82 -11.76 -11.59
N SER A 112 6.12 -13.01 -11.24
CA SER A 112 5.28 -13.81 -10.33
C SER A 112 5.18 -13.19 -8.92
N ASP A 113 6.32 -12.74 -8.37
CA ASP A 113 6.35 -12.08 -7.06
C ASP A 113 5.58 -10.74 -7.10
N GLY A 114 5.74 -9.98 -8.18
CA GLY A 114 5.06 -8.70 -8.41
C GLY A 114 3.55 -8.83 -8.58
N GLU A 115 3.08 -9.82 -9.34
CA GLU A 115 1.65 -10.12 -9.48
C GLU A 115 1.02 -10.49 -8.12
N THR A 116 1.73 -11.30 -7.33
CA THR A 116 1.30 -11.67 -5.98
C THR A 116 1.22 -10.44 -5.08
N ALA A 117 2.20 -9.54 -5.14
CA ALA A 117 2.22 -8.32 -4.34
C ALA A 117 1.07 -7.37 -4.71
N LEU A 118 0.82 -7.15 -6.02
CA LEU A 118 -0.28 -6.29 -6.48
C LEU A 118 -1.66 -6.89 -6.17
N SER A 119 -1.81 -8.20 -6.27
CA SER A 119 -3.05 -8.88 -5.88
C SER A 119 -3.32 -8.73 -4.38
N LYS A 120 -2.29 -8.84 -3.52
CA LYS A 120 -2.40 -8.54 -2.09
C LYS A 120 -2.77 -7.08 -1.83
N ALA A 121 -2.15 -6.14 -2.55
CA ALA A 121 -2.45 -4.71 -2.42
C ALA A 121 -3.90 -4.37 -2.81
N ARG A 122 -4.50 -5.10 -3.77
CA ARG A 122 -5.94 -5.02 -4.10
C ARG A 122 -6.86 -5.78 -3.15
N GLY A 123 -6.31 -6.54 -2.21
CA GLY A 123 -7.08 -7.42 -1.32
C GLY A 123 -7.64 -8.67 -2.02
N GLU A 124 -7.12 -9.05 -3.20
CA GLU A 124 -7.59 -10.20 -3.99
C GLU A 124 -6.93 -11.51 -3.56
N ALA A 125 -5.74 -11.47 -2.97
CA ALA A 125 -5.02 -12.64 -2.45
C ALA A 125 -5.23 -12.79 -0.93
N GLN A 126 -6.32 -13.48 -0.55
CA GLN A 126 -6.61 -13.97 0.81
C GLN A 126 -6.92 -15.46 0.79
#